data_AF-A0A7W9LYY4-F1
#
_entry.id   AF-A0A7W9LYY4-F1
#
_cell.length_a   1.000
_cell.length_b   1.000
_cell.length_c   1.000
_cell.angle_alpha   90.00
_cell.angle_beta   90.00
_cell.angle_gamma   90.00
#
_symmetry.space_group_name_H-M   'P 1'
#
loop_
_entity.id
_entity.type
_entity.pdbx_description
1 polymer ?
#
loop_
_entity_poly.entity_id
_entity_poly.type
_entity_poly.pdbx_seq_one_letter_code
_entity_poly.pdbx_strand_id
1 'polypeptide(L)' 'MLMGVSPGWVTDLPLPRAAQLRALGNGVVPQQAAHAVSLLLDELAEPLHIEHRPQAGEEVLAA' A
#
# COMPACT_ATOMS: atom_id res chain seq x y z
N MET A 1 3.48 -11.24 -8.12
CA MET A 1 2.20 -11.80 -7.60
C MET A 1 1.08 -10.81 -7.86
N LEU A 2 -0.16 -11.26 -8.16
CA LEU A 2 -1.31 -10.42 -8.55
C LEU A 2 -1.68 -9.34 -7.50
N MET A 3 -1.45 -9.62 -6.21
CA MET A 3 -1.75 -8.71 -5.10
C MET A 3 -0.57 -7.79 -4.72
N GLY A 4 0.56 -7.82 -5.44
CA GLY A 4 1.70 -6.95 -5.15
C GLY A 4 2.37 -7.14 -3.78
N VAL A 5 2.03 -8.19 -3.03
CA VAL A 5 2.68 -8.58 -1.77
C VAL A 5 3.85 -9.53 -2.01
N SER A 6 4.82 -9.52 -1.09
CA SER A 6 5.95 -10.45 -1.12
C SER A 6 5.47 -11.91 -1.07
N PRO A 7 6.20 -12.84 -1.72
CA PRO A 7 5.96 -14.27 -1.52
C PRO A 7 5.98 -14.61 -0.03
N GLY A 8 5.12 -15.54 0.38
CA GLY A 8 5.06 -15.96 1.78
C GLY A 8 4.16 -15.12 2.68
N TRP A 9 3.82 -13.88 2.30
CA TRP A 9 3.09 -12.93 3.16
C TRP A 9 1.83 -13.51 3.82
N VAL A 10 1.03 -14.27 3.07
CA VAL A 10 -0.12 -15.02 3.62
C VAL A 10 0.16 -16.53 3.69
N THR A 11 0.97 -17.05 2.75
CA THR A 11 1.13 -18.49 2.55
C THR A 11 2.06 -19.16 3.56
N ASP A 12 2.93 -18.40 4.23
CA ASP A 12 3.87 -18.93 5.22
C ASP A 12 3.30 -18.90 6.65
N LEU A 13 2.08 -18.37 6.80
CA LEU A 13 1.36 -18.38 8.07
C LEU A 13 0.84 -19.81 8.35
N PRO A 14 0.84 -20.27 9.61
CA PRO A 14 0.31 -21.57 10.01
C PRO A 14 -1.23 -21.57 10.03
N LEU A 15 -1.82 -21.26 8.88
CA LEU A 15 -3.26 -21.19 8.64
C LEU A 15 -3.67 -22.31 7.67
N PRO A 16 -4.88 -22.88 7.82
CA PRO A 16 -5.42 -23.78 6.81
C PRO A 16 -5.48 -23.09 5.44
N ARG A 17 -5.22 -23.83 4.35
CA ARG A 17 -5.24 -23.30 2.97
C ARG A 17 -6.50 -22.49 2.66
N ALA A 18 -7.66 -22.94 3.14
CA ALA A 18 -8.92 -22.23 2.93
C ALA A 18 -8.96 -20.86 3.62
N ALA A 19 -8.33 -20.71 4.78
CA ALA A 19 -8.19 -19.42 5.46
C ALA A 19 -7.20 -18.49 4.73
N GLN A 20 -6.09 -19.04 4.23
CA GLN A 20 -5.15 -18.28 3.40
C GLN A 20 -5.82 -17.74 2.13
N LEU A 21 -6.60 -18.56 1.43
CA LEU A 21 -7.35 -18.14 0.24
C LEU A 21 -8.41 -17.08 0.55
N ARG A 22 -9.12 -17.21 1.67
CA ARG A 22 -10.06 -16.18 2.14
C ARG A 22 -9.35 -14.87 2.45
N ALA A 23 -8.20 -14.92 3.11
CA ALA A 23 -7.41 -13.72 3.39
C ALA A 23 -6.90 -13.05 2.11
N LEU A 24 -6.46 -13.83 1.11
CA LEU A 24 -6.04 -13.31 -0.18
C LEU A 24 -7.21 -12.75 -1.02
N GLY A 25 -8.36 -13.43 -1.00
CA GLY A 25 -9.54 -13.04 -1.79
C GLY A 25 -10.34 -11.87 -1.21
N ASN A 26 -10.32 -11.70 0.12
CA ASN A 26 -10.99 -10.60 0.80
C ASN A 26 -10.04 -9.43 1.13
N GLY A 27 -8.73 -9.62 0.93
CA GLY A 27 -7.71 -8.60 1.21
C GLY A 27 -7.71 -7.49 0.17
N VAL A 28 -7.28 -6.30 0.57
CA VAL A 28 -7.10 -5.17 -0.34
C VAL A 28 -5.78 -5.30 -1.09
N VAL A 29 -5.74 -4.89 -2.36
CA VAL A 29 -4.50 -4.73 -3.12
C VAL A 29 -3.74 -3.51 -2.58
N PRO A 30 -2.54 -3.65 -2.00
CA PRO A 30 -1.84 -2.53 -1.35
C PRO A 30 -1.62 -1.32 -2.26
N GLN A 31 -1.36 -1.54 -3.54
CA GLN A 31 -1.18 -0.46 -4.51
C GLN A 31 -2.47 0.34 -4.74
N GLN A 32 -3.63 -0.34 -4.78
CA GLN A 32 -4.94 0.32 -4.89
C GLN A 32 -5.28 1.07 -3.61
N ALA A 33 -4.97 0.50 -2.43
CA ALA A 33 -5.14 1.17 -1.16
C ALA A 33 -4.30 2.45 -1.07
N ALA A 34 -3.01 2.37 -1.40
CA ALA A 34 -2.10 3.51 -1.36
C ALA A 34 -2.58 4.64 -2.28
N HIS A 35 -3.06 4.30 -3.48
CA HIS A 35 -3.62 5.29 -4.39
C HIS A 35 -4.89 5.94 -3.83
N ALA A 36 -5.85 5.15 -3.33
CA ALA A 36 -7.08 5.68 -2.74
C ALA A 36 -6.81 6.58 -1.52
N VAL A 37 -5.86 6.20 -0.66
CA VAL A 37 -5.44 7.03 0.48
C VAL A 37 -4.80 8.34 0.01
N SER A 38 -3.98 8.30 -1.04
CA SER A 38 -3.37 9.53 -1.60
C SER A 38 -4.45 10.50 -2.09
N LEU A 39 -5.46 10.02 -2.81
CA LEU A 39 -6.59 10.85 -3.26
C LEU A 39 -7.35 11.49 -2.09
N LEU A 40 -7.61 10.73 -1.03
CA LEU A 40 -8.27 11.26 0.17
C LEU A 40 -7.42 12.29 0.89
N LEU A 41 -6.10 12.09 0.96
CA LEU A 41 -5.18 13.05 1.58
C LEU A 41 -5.09 14.34 0.75
N ASP A 42 -5.07 14.24 -0.58
CA ASP A 42 -5.08 15.40 -1.47
C ASP A 42 -6.37 16.22 -1.30
N GLU A 43 -7.53 15.56 -1.21
CA GLU A 43 -8.81 16.23 -0.94
C GLU A 43 -8.83 16.92 0.42
N LEU A 44 -8.24 16.28 1.44
CA LEU A 44 -8.21 16.81 2.80
C LEU A 44 -7.12 17.89 3.02
N ALA A 45 -6.11 17.98 2.15
CA ALA A 45 -5.00 18.92 2.32
C ALA A 45 -5.44 20.39 2.25
N GLU A 46 -6.45 20.70 1.43
CA GLU A 46 -7.03 22.05 1.32
C GLU A 46 -7.74 22.48 2.62
N PRO A 47 -8.76 21.75 3.12
CA PRO A 47 -9.49 22.17 4.32
C PRO A 47 -8.65 22.07 5.61
N LEU A 48 -7.57 21.28 5.62
CA LEU A 48 -6.74 21.08 6.81
C LEU A 48 -5.45 21.91 6.85
N HIS A 49 -5.19 22.77 5.85
CA HIS A 49 -3.93 23.53 5.71
C HIS A 49 -2.67 22.67 5.92
N ILE A 50 -2.63 21.46 5.34
CA ILE A 50 -1.46 20.58 5.45
C ILE A 50 -0.52 20.89 4.29
N GLU A 51 0.63 21.50 4.57
CA GLU A 51 1.68 21.68 3.58
C GLU A 51 2.25 20.32 3.15
N HIS A 52 2.03 19.96 1.88
CA HIS A 52 2.66 18.82 1.23
C HIS A 52 4.18 19.04 1.19
N ARG A 53 4.94 18.43 2.12
CA ARG A 53 6.39 18.38 2.02
C ARG A 53 6.77 17.31 0.98
N PRO A 54 7.39 17.67 -0.16
CA PRO A 54 7.87 16.66 -1.10
C PRO A 54 8.92 15.78 -0.41
N GLN A 55 8.82 14.47 -0.63
CA GLN A 55 9.73 13.49 -0.04
C GLN A 55 11.12 13.68 -0.68
N ALA A 56 12.11 14.03 0.15
CA ALA A 56 13.51 14.08 -0.23
C ALA A 56 13.97 12.68 -0.69
N GLY A 57 13.99 12.47 -2.00
CA GLY A 57 14.42 11.21 -2.64
C GLY A 57 15.06 11.39 -4.02
N GLU A 58 15.25 12.63 -4.50
CA GLU A 58 15.83 12.93 -5.82
C GLU A 58 17.37 13.12 -5.81
N GLU A 59 18.05 12.99 -4.67
CA GLU A 59 19.50 13.30 -4.58
C GLU A 59 20.46 12.11 -4.77
N VAL A 60 20.02 10.89 -5.10
CA VAL A 60 20.93 9.72 -5.23
C VAL A 60 21.25 9.33 -6.68
N LEU A 61 21.32 10.30 -7.61
CA LEU A 61 21.89 10.06 -8.93
C LEU A 61 22.78 11.23 -9.41
N ALA A 62 23.71 11.63 -8.55
CA ALA A 62 24.91 12.37 -8.95
C ALA A 62 26.14 11.68 -8.33
N ALA A 63 26.58 10.60 -8.96
CA ALA A 63 27.89 9.98 -8.75
C ALA A 63 28.50 9.64 -10.11
#